data_AF-T1CQP6-F1
#
_entry.id   AF-T1CQP6-F1
#
_cell.length_a   1.000
_cell.length_b   1.000
_cell.length_c   1.000
_cell.angle_alpha   90.00
_cell.angle_beta   90.00
_cell.angle_gamma   90.00
#
_symmetry.space_group_name_H-M   'P 1'
#
loop_
_entity.id
_entity.type
_entity.pdbx_description
1 polymer ?
#
loop_
_entity_poly.entity_id
_entity_poly.type
_entity_poly.pdbx_seq_one_letter_code
_entity_poly.pdbx_strand_id
1 'polypeptide(L)' 'FDYAMASMRHGKHVLLEKPMTLTVNQAEELVKMSEETGLKLAVGFHMRFHPGTHDQGYFEQRKIG' A
#
# COMPACT_ATOMS: atom_id res chain seq x y z
N PHE A 1 0.89 11.61 5.85
CA PHE A 1 2.34 11.73 5.65
C PHE A 1 3.08 11.87 6.98
N ASP A 2 2.85 12.96 7.73
CA ASP A 2 3.65 13.30 8.93
C ASP A 2 3.71 12.19 9.97
N TYR A 3 2.55 11.62 10.34
CA TYR A 3 2.50 10.53 11.32
C TYR A 3 3.19 9.25 10.84
N ALA A 4 3.12 8.94 9.54
CA ALA A 4 3.78 7.77 8.98
C ALA A 4 5.30 7.96 8.98
N MET A 5 5.76 9.12 8.50
CA MET A 5 7.19 9.48 8.52
C MET A 5 7.74 9.47 9.94
N ALA A 6 7.02 10.09 10.89
CA ALA A 6 7.41 10.09 12.30
C ALA A 6 7.47 8.66 12.87
N SER A 7 6.49 7.81 12.58
CA SER A 7 6.47 6.42 13.06
C SER A 7 7.65 5.61 12.52
N MET A 8 7.95 5.74 11.23
CA MET A 8 9.07 5.03 10.60
C MET A 8 10.43 5.50 11.12
N ARG A 9 10.61 6.82 11.35
CA ARG A 9 11.80 7.37 12.01
C ARG A 9 12.02 6.82 13.42
N HIS A 10 10.96 6.36 14.09
CA HIS A 10 11.02 5.69 15.39
C HIS A 10 11.06 4.16 15.29
N GLY A 11 11.43 3.62 14.13
CA GLY A 11 11.64 2.17 13.95
C GLY A 11 10.35 1.36 13.87
N LYS A 12 9.21 1.96 13.50
CA LYS A 12 7.91 1.26 13.44
C LYS A 12 7.52 0.91 12.01
N HIS A 13 7.05 -0.33 11.81
CA HIS A 13 6.29 -0.68 10.61
C HIS A 13 4.99 0.15 10.57
N VAL A 14 4.54 0.52 9.37
CA VAL A 14 3.35 1.37 9.18
C VAL A 14 2.37 0.72 8.22
N LEU A 15 1.11 0.65 8.64
CA LEU A 15 -0.04 0.37 7.79
C LEU A 15 -0.86 1.66 7.65
N LEU A 16 -0.97 2.18 6.43
CA LEU A 16 -1.70 3.40 6.11
C LEU A 16 -3.11 3.09 5.63
N GLU A 17 -4.09 3.89 6.07
CA GLU A 17 -5.36 3.97 5.35
C GLU A 17 -5.19 4.66 4.00
N LYS A 18 -6.07 4.34 3.04
CA LYS A 18 -6.10 5.02 1.75
C LYS A 18 -6.70 6.44 1.89
N PRO A 19 -6.27 7.42 1.08
CA PRO A 19 -5.11 7.39 0.20
C PRO A 19 -3.79 7.46 0.99
N MET A 20 -2.71 6.89 0.42
CA MET A 20 -1.39 6.83 1.06
C MET A 20 -0.87 8.21 1.50
N THR A 21 -0.95 9.20 0.60
CA THR A 21 -0.57 10.61 0.79
C THR A 21 -1.39 11.50 -0.14
N LEU A 22 -1.23 12.83 -0.02
CA LEU A 22 -1.92 13.80 -0.90
C LEU A 22 -1.14 14.10 -2.18
N THR A 23 0.17 13.89 -2.18
CA THR A 23 1.03 14.13 -3.35
C THR A 23 1.93 12.92 -3.62
N VAL A 24 2.37 12.78 -4.88
CA VAL A 24 3.29 11.73 -5.31
C VAL A 24 4.63 11.84 -4.57
N ASN A 25 5.20 13.04 -4.47
CA ASN A 25 6.47 13.27 -3.77
C ASN A 25 6.43 12.76 -2.31
N GLN A 26 5.33 13.02 -1.60
CA GLN A 26 5.16 12.51 -0.23
C GLN A 26 5.08 10.98 -0.18
N ALA A 27 4.51 10.33 -1.20
CA ALA A 27 4.47 8.86 -1.27
C ALA A 27 5.88 8.30 -1.50
N GLU A 28 6.62 8.89 -2.43
CA GLU A 28 8.01 8.51 -2.75
C GLU A 28 8.93 8.63 -1.53
N GLU A 29 8.79 9.71 -0.75
CA GLU A 29 9.55 9.90 0.49
C GLU A 29 9.29 8.79 1.52
N LEU A 30 8.04 8.34 1.67
CA LEU A 30 7.73 7.24 2.58
C LEU A 30 8.25 5.90 2.07
N VAL A 31 8.20 5.64 0.77
CA VAL A 31 8.76 4.43 0.15
C VAL A 31 10.27 4.39 0.39
N LYS A 32 10.98 5.49 0.11
CA LYS A 32 12.41 5.62 0.35
C LYS A 32 12.76 5.38 1.82
N MET A 33 12.00 5.97 2.75
CA MET A 33 12.19 5.73 4.19
C MET A 33 12.01 4.24 4.54
N SER A 34 11.04 3.55 3.92
CA SER A 34 10.83 2.11 4.08
C SER A 34 12.05 1.30 3.65
N GLU A 35 12.59 1.61 2.47
CA GLU A 35 13.74 0.93 1.88
C GLU A 35 15.01 1.14 2.72
N GLU A 36 15.27 2.39 3.15
CA GLU A 36 16.46 2.74 3.94
C GLU A 36 16.46 2.09 5.33
N THR A 37 15.29 1.91 5.95
CA THR A 37 15.19 1.31 7.29
C THR A 37 14.93 -0.19 7.28
N GLY A 38 14.57 -0.77 6.13
CA GLY A 38 14.06 -2.15 6.06
C GLY A 38 12.71 -2.34 6.77
N LEU A 39 12.03 -1.25 7.14
CA LEU A 39 10.69 -1.30 7.72
C LEU A 39 9.66 -1.63 6.64
N LYS A 40 8.46 -2.01 7.10
CA LYS A 40 7.35 -2.41 6.24
C LYS A 40 6.42 -1.23 6.17
N LEU A 41 6.08 -0.85 4.95
CA LEU A 41 5.08 0.15 4.64
C LEU A 41 3.99 -0.51 3.79
N ALA A 42 2.76 -0.49 4.29
CA ALA A 42 1.62 -1.07 3.59
C ALA A 42 0.46 -0.07 3.54
N VAL A 43 -0.45 -0.26 2.58
CA VAL A 43 -1.67 0.53 2.44
C VAL A 43 -2.88 -0.39 2.52
N GLY A 44 -3.92 0.04 3.23
CA GLY A 44 -5.16 -0.67 3.50
C GLY A 44 -6.01 -0.89 2.25
N PHE A 45 -5.65 -1.88 1.44
CA PHE A 45 -6.49 -2.40 0.36
C PHE A 45 -7.26 -3.62 0.86
N HIS A 46 -8.34 -3.41 1.60
CA HIS A 46 -9.09 -4.50 2.25
C HIS A 46 -9.62 -5.57 1.27
N MET A 47 -9.97 -5.19 0.03
CA MET A 47 -10.42 -6.14 -1.00
C MET A 47 -9.28 -6.86 -1.73
N ARG A 48 -8.01 -6.55 -1.44
CA ARG A 48 -6.83 -7.12 -2.13
C ARG A 48 -6.68 -8.61 -1.94
N PHE A 49 -7.38 -9.26 -1.01
CA PHE A 49 -7.35 -10.72 -0.84
C PHE A 49 -8.75 -11.34 -0.78
N HIS A 50 -9.79 -10.58 -1.14
CA HIS A 50 -11.14 -11.11 -1.15
C HIS A 50 -11.25 -12.16 -2.27
N PRO A 51 -11.75 -13.39 -2.03
CA PRO A 51 -11.78 -14.44 -3.04
C PRO A 51 -12.44 -14.02 -4.36
N GLY A 52 -13.52 -13.25 -4.28
CA GLY A 52 -14.25 -12.73 -5.44
C GLY A 52 -13.52 -11.64 -6.26
N THR A 53 -12.39 -11.11 -5.79
CA THR A 53 -11.56 -10.14 -6.55
C THR A 53 -10.30 -10.77 -7.15
N HIS A 54 -10.01 -12.03 -6.83
CA HIS A 54 -8.83 -12.78 -7.32
C HIS A 54 -9.13 -13.66 -8.52
N ASP A 55 -10.39 -13.68 -8.96
CA ASP A 55 -10.80 -14.52 -10.07
C ASP A 55 -10.38 -13.89 -11.41
N GLN A 56 -9.08 -13.98 -11.71
CA GLN A 56 -8.51 -13.70 -13.03
C GLN A 56 -9.14 -14.59 -14.12
N GLY A 57 -9.70 -15.74 -13.72
CA GLY A 57 -10.33 -16.70 -14.60
C GLY A 57 -11.50 -16.11 -15.40
N TYR A 58 -12.26 -15.16 -14.86
CA TYR A 58 -13.37 -14.55 -15.61
C TYR A 58 -12.91 -13.71 -16.81
N PHE A 59 -11.81 -12.96 -16.66
CA PHE A 59 -11.23 -12.17 -17.75
C PHE A 59 -10.51 -13.06 -18.77
N GLU A 60 -9.73 -14.04 -18.30
CA GLU A 60 -9.03 -14.98 -19.18
C GLU A 60 -9.97 -15.88 -19.98
N GLN A 61 -11.09 -16.28 -19.38
CA GLN A 61 -12.11 -17.12 -20.03
C GLN A 61 -13.09 -16.30 -20.90
N ARG A 62 -12.89 -14.98 -21.04
CA ARG A 62 -13.79 -14.07 -21.79
C ARG A 62 -15.27 -14.24 -21.41
N LYS A 63 -15.54 -14.52 -20.13
CA LYS A 63 -16.90 -14.69 -19.60
C LYS A 63 -17.57 -13.36 -19.25
N ILE A 64 -16.83 -12.27 -19.39
CA ILE A 64 -17.31 -10.90 -19.31
C ILE A 64 -17.17 -10.34 -20.72
N GLY A 65 -18.31 -10.13 -21.39
CA GLY A 65 -18.41 -9.57 -22.73
C GLY A 65 -18.31 -8.05 -22.72
#